data_AF-E5BAW2-F1
#
_entry.id   AF-E5BAW2-F1
#
_cell.length_a   1.000
_cell.length_b   1.000
_cell.length_c   1.000
_cell.angle_alpha   90.00
_cell.angle_beta   90.00
_cell.angle_gamma   90.00
#
_symmetry.space_group_name_H-M   'P 1'
#
loop_
_entity.id
_entity.type
_entity.pdbx_description
1 polymer ?
#
loop_
_entity_poly.entity_id
_entity_poly.type
_entity_poly.pdbx_seq_one_letter_code
_entity_poly.pdbx_strand_id
1 'polypeptide(L)' 'MGYIRDHIKHLPSPSITLKGHWMAELGFETGQKIEVITEPGQLIIRLAGE' A
#
# COMPACT_ATOMS: atom_id res chain seq x y z
N MET A 1 -24.73 -4.46 -30.47
CA MET A 1 -23.47 -3.84 -30.02
C MET A 1 -23.15 -4.39 -28.64
N GLY A 2 -22.38 -5.48 -28.58
CA GLY A 2 -22.08 -6.18 -27.32
C GLY A 2 -20.93 -5.51 -26.61
N TYR A 3 -21.17 -4.95 -25.42
CA TYR A 3 -20.11 -4.46 -24.56
C TYR A 3 -19.34 -5.66 -24.01
N ILE A 4 -18.11 -5.82 -24.49
CA ILE A 4 -17.15 -6.77 -23.93
C ILE A 4 -16.77 -6.19 -22.57
N ARG A 5 -17.18 -6.86 -21.50
CA ARG A 5 -16.65 -6.56 -20.17
C ARG A 5 -15.25 -7.15 -20.18
N ASP A 6 -14.24 -6.28 -20.27
CA ASP A 6 -12.86 -6.61 -19.98
C ASP A 6 -12.75 -7.06 -18.51
N HIS A 7 -13.20 -8.29 -18.26
CA HIS A 7 -13.03 -9.03 -17.01
C HIS A 7 -11.61 -9.63 -16.96
N ILE A 8 -10.66 -8.95 -17.61
CA ILE A 8 -9.26 -9.32 -17.68
C ILE A 8 -8.52 -8.39 -16.72
N LYS A 9 -8.48 -8.85 -15.46
CA LYS A 9 -7.20 -8.97 -14.78
C LYS A 9 -6.53 -7.67 -14.32
N HIS A 10 -7.30 -6.72 -13.78
CA HIS A 10 -6.76 -5.99 -12.62
C HIS A 10 -6.88 -6.92 -11.42
N LEU A 11 -5.95 -7.87 -11.27
CA LEU A 11 -5.65 -8.35 -9.92
C LEU A 11 -5.24 -7.08 -9.17
N PRO A 12 -6.05 -6.58 -8.22
CA PRO A 12 -5.66 -5.39 -7.49
C PRO A 12 -4.32 -5.75 -6.84
N SER A 13 -3.27 -4.97 -7.15
CA SER A 13 -2.04 -5.04 -6.38
C SER A 13 -2.45 -5.04 -4.91
N PRO A 14 -1.95 -5.98 -4.10
CA PRO A 14 -2.36 -6.08 -2.71
C PRO A 14 -2.18 -4.71 -2.06
N SER A 15 -3.30 -4.07 -1.73
CA SER A 15 -3.36 -2.70 -1.25
C SER A 15 -3.78 -2.77 0.20
N ILE A 16 -2.96 -2.23 1.09
CA ILE A 16 -3.25 -2.17 2.52
C ILE A 16 -3.68 -0.74 2.83
N THR A 17 -4.94 -0.57 3.23
CA THR A 17 -5.45 0.74 3.65
C THR A 17 -5.38 0.85 5.16
N LEU A 18 -4.43 1.62 5.66
CA LEU A 18 -4.34 1.98 7.07
C LEU A 18 -5.24 3.20 7.31
N LYS A 19 -6.22 3.07 8.21
CA LYS A 19 -7.18 4.14 8.53
C LYS A 19 -6.89 4.73 9.90
N GLY A 20 -7.06 6.04 10.02
CA GLY A 20 -6.88 6.80 11.26
C GLY A 20 -5.74 7.82 11.17
N HIS A 21 -5.75 8.80 12.07
CA HIS A 21 -4.74 9.87 12.12
C HIS A 21 -3.43 9.42 12.80
N TRP A 22 -3.33 8.16 13.23
CA TRP A 22 -2.19 7.62 13.98
C TRP A 22 -0.92 7.44 13.15
N MET A 23 -1.01 7.38 11.81
CA MET A 23 0.20 7.29 10.97
C MET A 23 1.10 8.52 11.15
N ALA A 24 0.51 9.71 11.26
CA ALA A 24 1.26 10.94 11.56
C ALA A 24 1.87 10.91 12.96
N GLU A 25 1.18 10.33 13.95
CA GLU A 25 1.71 10.16 15.32
C GLU A 25 2.91 9.21 15.39
N LEU A 26 3.00 8.26 14.45
CA LEU A 26 4.16 7.38 14.27
C LEU A 26 5.26 7.99 13.39
N GLY A 27 5.09 9.23 12.93
CA GLY A 27 6.05 9.93 12.07
C GLY A 27 5.94 9.61 10.58
N PHE A 28 4.87 8.94 10.13
CA PHE A 28 4.56 8.73 8.72
C PHE A 28 3.68 9.88 8.19
N GLU A 29 4.29 10.82 7.49
CA GLU A 29 3.62 11.94 6.83
C GLU A 29 3.33 11.66 5.36
N THR A 30 2.32 12.32 4.81
CA THR A 30 1.98 12.21 3.38
C THR A 30 3.09 12.75 2.50
N GLY A 31 3.44 12.02 1.44
CA GLY A 31 4.50 12.41 0.51
C GLY A 31 5.90 11.93 0.90
N GLN A 32 6.05 11.28 2.05
CA GLN A 32 7.30 10.63 2.43
C GLN A 32 7.49 9.30 1.71
N LYS A 33 8.74 8.99 1.40
CA LYS A 33 9.12 7.68 0.88
C LYS A 33 9.16 6.69 2.04
N ILE A 34 8.39 5.62 1.91
CA ILE A 34 8.41 4.49 2.85
C ILE A 34 9.03 3.29 2.17
N GLU A 35 9.73 2.47 2.94
CA GLU A 35 10.15 1.14 2.51
C GLU A 35 9.20 0.11 3.11
N VAL A 36 8.76 -0.81 2.25
CA VAL A 36 7.93 -1.94 2.63
C VAL A 36 8.74 -3.21 2.44
N ILE A 37 9.14 -3.82 3.55
CA ILE A 37 9.90 -5.06 3.55
C ILE A 37 8.90 -6.21 3.72
N THR A 38 8.95 -7.16 2.79
CA THR A 38 8.10 -8.36 2.81
C THR A 38 8.91 -9.53 3.35
N GLU A 39 8.46 -10.10 4.45
CA GLU A 39 9.00 -11.32 5.04
C GLU A 39 7.90 -12.38 5.13
N PRO A 40 8.23 -13.68 5.15
CA PRO A 40 7.22 -14.73 5.31
C PRO A 40 6.46 -14.56 6.63
N GLY A 41 5.18 -14.18 6.55
CA GLY A 41 4.30 -13.94 7.69
C GLY A 41 4.35 -12.51 8.27
N GLN A 42 5.15 -11.61 7.70
CA GLN A 42 5.30 -10.25 8.23
C GLN A 42 5.47 -9.20 7.12
N LEU A 43 4.90 -8.01 7.35
CA LEU A 43 5.14 -6.82 6.54
C LEU A 43 5.69 -5.72 7.45
N ILE A 44 6.92 -5.27 7.20
CA ILE A 44 7.51 -4.17 7.95
C ILE A 44 7.43 -2.91 7.09
N ILE A 45 6.73 -1.90 7.60
CA ILE A 45 6.70 -0.57 7.00
C ILE A 45 7.64 0.32 7.81
N ARG A 46 8.67 0.86 7.17
CA ARG A 46 9.62 1.79 7.78
C ARG A 46 9.74 3.06 6.95
N LEU A 47 10.10 4.18 7.58
CA LEU A 47 10.52 5.37 6.86
C LEU A 47 11.78 5.03 6.06
N ALA A 48 11.83 5.42 4.79
CA ALA A 48 13.07 5.33 4.04
C ALA A 48 14.04 6.33 4.67
N GLY A 49 15.16 5.84 5.21
CA GLY A 49 16.28 6.71 5.54
C GLY A 49 16.77 7.43 4.28
N GLU A 50 17.31 8.64 4.46
CA GLU A 50 18.03 9.36 3.39
C GLU A 50 19.22 8.55 2.85
#